data_AF-A0A9N9I3Z9-F1
#
_entry.id   AF-A0A9N9I3Z9-F1
#
_cell.length_a   1.000
_cell.length_b   1.000
_cell.length_c   1.000
_cell.angle_alpha   90.00
_cell.angle_beta   90.00
_cell.angle_gamma   90.00
#
_symmetry.space_group_name_H-M   'P 1'
#
loop_
_entity.id
_entity.type
_entity.pdbx_description
1 polymer ?
#
loop_
_entity_poly.entity_id
_entity_poly.type
_entity_poly.pdbx_seq_one_letter_code
_entity_poly.pdbx_strand_id
1 'polypeptide(L)'
;KDQFGIVGMQVAGNVLHLNLLIRDMVNVYRYYHLQSAEIPVQFSDEAVVTKFIETLLLLRNIVITNLSLLYHALIATSQRQMEGSTTVSTPRDDY
;
A
#
# COMPACT_ATOMS: atom_id res chain seq x y z
N LYS A 1 4.97 14.38 5.66
CA LYS A 1 5.64 14.27 4.33
C LYS A 1 5.41 12.83 3.92
N ASP A 2 4.22 12.55 3.41
CA ASP A 2 3.67 11.20 3.38
C ASP A 2 3.18 10.93 1.95
N GLN A 3 4.10 10.51 1.10
CA GLN A 3 3.78 10.05 -0.25
C GLN A 3 3.34 8.60 -0.13
N PHE A 4 2.05 8.38 0.15
CA PHE A 4 1.47 7.05 0.00
C PHE A 4 1.10 6.86 -1.48
N GLY A 5 1.61 5.78 -2.06
CA GLY A 5 1.21 5.31 -3.38
C GLY A 5 0.12 4.25 -3.26
N ILE A 6 -0.97 4.38 -4.01
CA ILE A 6 -1.99 3.33 -4.14
C ILE A 6 -1.55 2.42 -5.27
N VAL A 7 -1.54 1.11 -5.03
CA VAL A 7 -1.22 0.12 -6.07
C VAL A 7 -2.53 -0.40 -6.64
N GLY A 8 -2.67 -0.28 -7.95
CA GLY A 8 -3.81 -0.78 -8.70
C GLY A 8 -3.41 -1.99 -9.53
N MET A 9 -4.29 -2.98 -9.56
CA MET A 9 -4.21 -4.12 -10.48
C MET A 9 -5.38 -4.02 -11.45
N GLN A 10 -5.10 -4.09 -12.75
CA GLN A 10 -6.12 -4.06 -13.80
C GLN A 10 -5.94 -5.27 -14.72
N VAL A 11 -7.06 -5.83 -15.17
CA VAL A 11 -7.07 -6.89 -16.19
C VAL A 11 -7.70 -6.32 -17.45
N ALA A 12 -7.00 -6.43 -18.58
CA ALA A 12 -7.48 -6.04 -19.89
C ALA A 12 -7.24 -7.19 -20.88
N GLY A 13 -8.31 -7.87 -21.30
CA GLY A 13 -8.20 -9.10 -22.07
C GLY A 13 -7.47 -10.19 -21.28
N ASN A 14 -6.41 -10.75 -21.85
CA ASN A 14 -5.53 -11.72 -21.19
C ASN A 14 -4.32 -11.05 -20.49
N VAL A 15 -4.27 -9.73 -20.34
CA VAL A 15 -3.12 -9.05 -19.74
C VAL A 15 -3.48 -8.49 -18.36
N LEU A 16 -2.64 -8.81 -17.38
CA LEU A 16 -2.61 -8.19 -16.07
C LEU A 16 -1.66 -6.99 -16.10
N HIS A 17 -2.18 -5.80 -15.77
CA HIS A 17 -1.40 -4.58 -15.60
C HIS A 17 -1.31 -4.21 -14.12
N LEU A 18 -0.09 -4.13 -13.61
CA LEU A 18 0.23 -3.58 -12.30
C LEU A 18 0.63 -2.12 -12.46
N ASN A 19 -0.09 -1.24 -11.76
CA ASN A 19 0.11 0.20 -11.83
C ASN A 19 0.13 0.82 -10.44
N LEU A 20 0.64 2.03 -10.36
CA LEU A 20 0.89 2.74 -9.12
C LEU A 20 0.43 4.19 -9.25
N LEU A 21 -0.43 4.62 -8.35
CA LEU A 21 -0.90 5.98 -8.23
C LEU A 21 -0.14 6.66 -7.08
N ILE A 22 0.83 7.51 -7.39
CA ILE A 22 1.57 8.27 -6.38
C ILE A 22 1.02 9.70 -6.31
N ARG A 23 0.86 10.21 -5.09
CA ARG A 23 0.70 11.65 -4.86
C ARG A 23 2.07 12.32 -4.84
N ASP A 24 2.32 13.23 -5.78
CA ASP A 24 3.59 13.95 -5.87
C ASP A 24 3.70 15.09 -4.83
N MET A 25 4.84 15.79 -4.82
CA MET A 25 5.08 16.90 -3.89
C MET A 25 4.16 18.11 -4.13
N VAL A 26 3.54 18.22 -5.30
CA VAL A 26 2.59 19.30 -5.65
C VAL A 26 1.13 18.85 -5.51
N ASN A 27 0.89 17.75 -4.79
CA ASN A 27 -0.43 17.23 -4.47
C ASN A 27 -1.21 16.69 -5.68
N VAL A 28 -0.53 16.37 -6.77
CA VAL A 28 -1.12 15.79 -7.98
C VAL A 28 -0.94 14.28 -7.94
N TYR A 29 -2.00 13.55 -8.24
CA TYR A 29 -1.95 12.11 -8.39
C TYR A 29 -1.44 11.74 -9.79
N ARG A 30 -0.37 10.96 -9.85
CA ARG A 30 0.24 10.48 -11.09
C ARG A 30 0.18 8.96 -11.17
N TYR A 31 -0.22 8.47 -12.32
CA TYR A 31 -0.31 7.04 -12.62
C TYR A 31 0.99 6.57 -13.28
N TYR A 32 1.58 5.53 -12.73
CA TYR A 32 2.81 4.91 -13.21
C TYR A 32 2.56 3.45 -13.51
N HIS A 33 3.08 3.00 -14.64
CA HIS A 33 3.08 1.59 -14.99
C HIS A 33 4.27 0.88 -14.31
N LEU A 34 4.01 -0.21 -13.58
CA LEU A 34 5.09 -1.05 -13.03
C LEU A 34 5.42 -2.21 -13.95
N GLN A 35 4.41 -3.05 -14.22
CA GLN A 35 4.64 -4.30 -14.93
C GLN A 35 3.36 -4.79 -15.60
N SER A 36 3.54 -5.49 -16.71
CA SER A 36 2.48 -6.27 -17.34
C SER A 36 2.92 -7.70 -17.57
N ALA A 37 2.00 -8.61 -17.31
CA ALA A 37 2.15 -10.02 -17.66
C ALA A 37 0.87 -10.52 -18.29
N GLU A 38 1.02 -11.38 -19.28
CA GLU A 38 -0.09 -12.18 -19.78
C GLU A 38 -0.51 -13.17 -18.71
N ILE A 39 -1.82 -13.33 -18.53
CA ILE A 39 -2.44 -14.29 -17.64
C ILE A 39 -2.38 -15.63 -18.37
N PRO A 40 -1.60 -16.61 -17.88
CA PRO A 40 -1.46 -17.88 -18.55
C PRO A 40 -2.81 -18.60 -18.56
N VAL A 41 -3.23 -19.00 -19.76
CA VAL A 41 -4.30 -19.97 -19.98
C VAL A 41 -3.68 -21.35 -20.26
N GLN A 42 -4.49 -22.42 -20.33
CA GLN A 42 -3.95 -23.78 -20.54
C GLN A 42 -2.98 -23.83 -21.72
N PHE A 43 -1.87 -24.58 -21.58
CA PHE A 43 -0.77 -24.69 -22.56
C PHE A 43 0.05 -23.41 -22.80
N SER A 44 0.19 -22.53 -21.80
CA SER A 44 1.08 -21.36 -21.89
C SER A 44 2.56 -21.74 -21.85
N ASP A 45 3.37 -20.95 -22.56
CA ASP A 45 4.83 -21.05 -22.56
C ASP A 45 5.42 -20.81 -21.15
N GLU A 46 6.52 -21.49 -20.83
CA GLU A 46 7.21 -21.37 -19.54
C GLU A 46 7.57 -19.92 -19.20
N ALA A 47 8.00 -19.13 -20.19
CA ALA A 47 8.35 -17.73 -20.00
C ALA A 47 7.11 -16.87 -19.64
N VAL A 48 5.95 -17.19 -20.23
CA VAL A 48 4.68 -16.51 -19.91
C VAL A 48 4.29 -16.80 -18.46
N VAL A 49 4.33 -18.07 -18.07
CA VAL A 49 4.01 -18.49 -16.69
C VAL A 49 4.97 -17.84 -15.69
N THR A 50 6.27 -17.85 -15.99
CA THR A 50 7.31 -17.26 -15.13
C THR A 50 7.08 -15.77 -14.92
N LYS A 51 6.89 -15.01 -16.01
CA LYS A 51 6.65 -13.57 -15.93
C LYS A 51 5.36 -13.21 -15.19
N PHE A 52 4.33 -14.04 -15.33
CA PHE A 52 3.10 -13.90 -14.57
C PHE A 52 3.33 -14.10 -13.06
N ILE A 53 4.05 -15.16 -12.67
CA ILE A 53 4.40 -15.42 -11.27
C ILE A 53 5.24 -14.28 -10.69
N GLU A 54 6.24 -13.78 -11.42
CA GLU A 54 7.04 -12.61 -11.00
C GLU A 54 6.17 -11.38 -10.74
N THR A 55 5.21 -11.11 -11.62
CA THR A 55 4.28 -9.98 -11.47
C THR A 55 3.41 -10.14 -10.21
N LEU A 56 2.95 -11.36 -9.91
CA LEU A 56 2.19 -11.65 -8.69
C LEU A 56 3.05 -11.53 -7.43
N LEU A 57 4.30 -11.98 -7.46
CA LEU A 57 5.24 -11.83 -6.36
C LEU A 57 5.54 -10.35 -6.07
N LEU A 58 5.68 -9.54 -7.11
CA LEU A 58 5.83 -8.09 -6.98
C LEU A 58 4.61 -7.47 -6.30
N LEU A 59 3.40 -7.79 -6.77
CA LEU A 59 2.15 -7.34 -6.14
C LEU A 59 2.08 -7.76 -4.66
N ARG A 60 2.37 -9.03 -4.35
CA ARG A 60 2.39 -9.57 -2.98
C ARG A 60 3.33 -8.76 -2.08
N ASN A 61 4.56 -8.52 -2.54
CA ASN A 61 5.55 -7.79 -1.75
C ASN A 61 5.08 -6.36 -1.45
N ILE A 62 4.50 -5.68 -2.44
CA ILE A 62 3.97 -4.34 -2.24
C ILE A 62 2.80 -4.34 -1.24
N VAL A 63 1.86 -5.27 -1.35
CA VAL A 63 0.72 -5.39 -0.42
C VAL A 63 1.23 -5.63 1.02
N ILE A 64 2.20 -6.53 1.19
CA ILE A 64 2.79 -6.82 2.51
C ILE A 64 3.45 -5.56 3.08
N THR A 65 4.32 -4.89 2.32
CA THR A 65 4.98 -3.65 2.77
C THR A 65 3.97 -2.58 3.14
N ASN A 66 2.94 -2.37 2.31
CA ASN A 66 1.90 -1.38 2.57
C ASN A 66 1.10 -1.70 3.85
N LEU A 67 0.72 -2.97 4.05
CA LEU A 67 0.03 -3.41 5.28
C LEU A 67 0.91 -3.22 6.52
N SER A 68 2.19 -3.58 6.45
CA SER A 68 3.13 -3.35 7.54
C SER A 68 3.26 -1.86 7.88
N LEU A 69 3.40 -1.00 6.87
CA LEU A 69 3.47 0.46 7.07
C LEU A 69 2.19 1.02 7.71
N LEU A 70 1.02 0.59 7.23
CA LEU A 70 -0.27 1.00 7.81
C LEU A 70 -0.40 0.54 9.26
N TYR A 71 -0.01 -0.70 9.56
CA TYR A 71 -0.07 -1.26 10.91
C TYR A 71 0.85 -0.49 11.87
N HIS A 72 2.09 -0.22 11.46
CA HIS A 72 3.02 0.57 12.27
C HIS A 72 2.58 2.03 12.44
N ALA A 73 1.99 2.65 11.41
CA ALA A 73 1.44 3.99 11.51
C ALA A 73 0.28 4.05 12.52
N LEU A 74 -0.60 3.04 12.53
CA LEU A 74 -1.70 2.93 13.48
C LEU A 74 -1.22 2.78 14.94
N ILE A 75 -0.17 1.98 15.16
CA ILE A 75 0.44 1.84 16.49
C ILE A 75 1.03 3.18 16.94
N ALA A 76 1.77 3.86 16.06
CA ALA A 76 2.40 5.14 16.38
C ALA A 76 1.38 6.23 16.70
N THR A 77 0.24 6.30 15.99
CA THR A 77 -0.84 7.25 16.32
C THR A 77 -1.54 6.89 17.63
N SER A 78 -1.77 5.61 17.89
CA SER A 78 -2.34 5.14 19.16
C SER A 78 -1.46 5.51 20.36
N GLN A 79 -0.14 5.26 20.28
CA GLN A 79 0.80 5.60 21.35
C GLN A 79 0.82 7.11 21.64
N ARG A 80 0.86 7.96 20.60
CA ARG A 80 0.79 9.43 20.78
C ARG A 80 -0.51 9.90 21.41
N GLN A 81 -1.65 9.26 21.11
CA GLN A 81 -2.92 9.58 21.76
C GLN A 81 -2.90 9.21 23.24
N MET A 82 -2.25 8.11 23.62
CA MET A 82 -2.09 7.71 25.02
C MET A 82 -1.20 8.70 25.80
N GLU A 83 -0.10 9.17 25.20
CA GLU A 83 0.81 10.16 25.81
C GLU A 83 0.16 11.54 25.97
N GLY A 84 -0.71 11.95 25.03
CA GLY A 84 -1.47 13.20 25.11
C GLY A 84 -2.63 13.16 26.13
N SER A 85 -3.04 11.98 26.59
CA SER A 85 -4.08 11.79 27.59
C SER A 85 -3.50 11.80 29.02
N THR A 86 -2.76 12.85 29.37
CA THR A 86 -2.51 13.16 30.79
C THR A 86 -3.68 14.01 31.28
N THR A 87 -4.65 13.37 31.93
CA THR A 87 -5.74 14.08 32.62
C THR A 87 -5.12 15.04 33.63
N VAL A 88 -5.26 16.34 33.37
CA VAL A 88 -5.03 17.39 34.37
C VAL A 88 -5.99 17.09 35.52
N SER A 89 -5.46 16.61 36.64
CA SER A 89 -6.20 16.57 37.90
C SER A 89 -6.45 18.00 38.33
N THR A 90 -7.67 18.50 38.13
CA THR A 90 -8.13 19.75 38.76
C THR A 90 -7.97 19.60 40.27
N PRO A 91 -7.26 20.52 40.95
CA PRO A 91 -7.23 20.54 42.41
C PRO A 91 -8.66 20.69 42.92
N ARG A 92 -9.06 19.84 43.88
CA ARG A 92 -10.28 20.09 44.64
C ARG A 92 -10.03 21.31 45.53
N ASP A 93 -10.76 22.38 45.28
CA ASP A 93 -10.91 23.47 46.25
C ASP A 93 -11.77 22.92 47.41
N ASP A 94 -11.10 22.55 48.50
CA ASP A 94 -11.75 22.27 49.78
C ASP A 94 -12.10 23.62 50.44
N TYR A 95 -13.39 23.96 50.46
CA TYR A 95 -13.98 25.02 51.29
C TYR A 95 -14.68 24.41 52.51
#